data_AF-A0A177D6G5-F1
#
_entry.id   AF-A0A177D6G5-F1
#
_cell.length_a   1.000
_cell.length_b   1.000
_cell.length_c   1.000
_cell.angle_alpha   90.00
_cell.angle_beta   90.00
_cell.angle_gamma   90.00
#
_symmetry.space_group_name_H-M   'P 1'
#
loop_
_entity.id
_entity.type
_entity.pdbx_description
1 polymer ?
#
loop_
_entity_poly.entity_id
_entity_poly.type
_entity_poly.pdbx_seq_one_letter_code
_entity_poly.pdbx_strand_id
1 'polypeptide(L)'
;MQIPKQISSPADPKEPSFLNLPAEIRNQIYELLFTREEPVLLHNAKAYHAIPPQRIPDSSWPVTVEAFDEAYENEICQGQIFVHDFQTVTPALLLCRQVYAEAAGYLYGNNTFMFSRPLYCHDSRGYDEEDAEYDDDSYFVTNYVAQWLQNLGSQLKFLKEVRIDAGALCPERCYRALGDVSILKLYNHFEEEDDMDRAGHLQRILIAISTQDVLDLKRYAFKGLLVDNIVLYSSLLYGGVTGPNLIRHFSALEQEAVKWVEFGSSRDYLGRLPTLLQSKILRLVTFSADQIVLDLDSRSIRGLNPIGFHLSRKLRDAVTFNSIPYDTSIVVRKSISTTTSDSKNFAVVASELVSPTGRNSGYSIFWGSFQEIFSSHPSIVIVLDFDIATATSLKEIRINIKEVVPILSHISSYSKAKAHFVLKCPWGNSIHHEEVTISVVELIQSLFLLLSDVRQQWPSEMAKAGGSQLPDIWLNGNGVLIFASYPASSHSSERRVEYAHGRLTPTEIRNRGYRMAMATYTTYNHGTSVGMLYKCWIQIRGLHYQDRDRNRV
;
A
#
# COMPACT_ATOMS: atom_id res chain seq x y z
N MET A 1 44.47 -4.81 -2.71
CA MET A 1 45.55 -4.72 -3.72
C MET A 1 46.87 -5.15 -3.08
N GLN A 2 47.60 -6.14 -3.62
CA GLN A 2 48.92 -6.54 -3.09
C GLN A 2 50.04 -6.01 -3.98
N ILE A 3 50.78 -5.00 -3.50
CA ILE A 3 52.00 -4.51 -4.18
C ILE A 3 53.19 -5.41 -3.77
N PRO A 4 53.90 -6.04 -4.73
CA PRO A 4 55.05 -6.89 -4.44
C PRO A 4 56.07 -6.22 -3.51
N LYS A 5 56.65 -7.01 -2.59
CA LYS A 5 57.77 -6.57 -1.73
C LYS A 5 59.08 -6.65 -2.52
N GLN A 6 59.28 -5.77 -3.49
CA GLN A 6 60.53 -5.69 -4.26
C GLN A 6 61.07 -4.26 -4.24
N ILE A 7 62.40 -4.14 -4.30
CA ILE A 7 63.07 -2.85 -4.45
C ILE A 7 62.82 -2.40 -5.89
N SER A 8 62.18 -1.25 -6.07
CA SER A 8 61.95 -0.71 -7.41
C SER A 8 63.27 -0.23 -8.01
N SER A 9 63.67 -0.85 -9.12
CA SER A 9 64.74 -0.36 -9.99
C SER A 9 64.15 0.21 -11.28
N PRO A 10 64.74 1.25 -11.89
CA PRO A 10 64.31 1.71 -13.20
C PRO A 10 64.44 0.57 -14.22
N ALA A 11 63.51 0.53 -15.18
CA ALA A 11 63.49 -0.48 -16.24
C ALA A 11 64.74 -0.38 -17.15
N ASP A 12 65.23 0.85 -17.37
CA ASP A 12 66.54 1.12 -17.95
C ASP A 12 67.49 1.68 -16.86
N PRO A 13 68.57 0.97 -16.50
CA PRO A 13 69.54 1.44 -15.52
C PRO A 13 70.26 2.75 -15.89
N LYS A 14 70.24 3.17 -17.16
CA LYS A 14 70.90 4.39 -17.64
C LYS A 14 69.99 5.63 -17.58
N GLU A 15 68.69 5.42 -17.44
CA GLU A 15 67.71 6.50 -17.35
C GLU A 15 67.41 6.84 -15.88
N PRO A 16 67.12 8.11 -15.57
CA PRO A 16 66.72 8.50 -14.22
C PRO A 16 65.39 7.83 -13.85
N SER A 17 65.37 7.13 -12.71
CA SER A 17 64.13 6.61 -12.14
C SER A 17 63.20 7.75 -11.74
N PHE A 18 61.89 7.53 -11.84
CA PHE A 18 60.88 8.44 -11.27
C PHE A 18 61.15 8.73 -9.78
N LEU A 19 61.66 7.73 -9.04
CA LEU A 19 62.02 7.89 -7.63
C LEU A 19 63.28 8.73 -7.39
N ASN A 20 64.09 8.96 -8.43
CA ASN A 20 65.29 9.82 -8.35
C ASN A 20 64.95 11.30 -8.55
N LEU A 21 63.73 11.64 -8.97
CA LEU A 21 63.27 13.02 -9.03
C LEU A 21 63.22 13.61 -7.61
N PRO A 22 63.48 14.90 -7.41
CA PRO A 22 63.20 15.57 -6.13
C PRO A 22 61.75 15.36 -5.70
N ALA A 23 61.51 15.27 -4.39
CA ALA A 23 60.17 15.01 -3.84
C ALA A 23 59.16 16.08 -4.30
N GLU A 24 59.60 17.32 -4.44
CA GLU A 24 58.82 18.45 -4.92
C GLU A 24 58.27 18.20 -6.33
N ILE A 25 59.09 17.64 -7.23
CA ILE A 25 58.69 17.34 -8.60
C ILE A 25 57.74 16.14 -8.63
N ARG A 26 57.98 15.11 -7.82
CA ARG A 26 57.06 13.96 -7.71
C ARG A 26 55.69 14.40 -7.19
N ASN A 27 55.67 15.27 -6.18
CA ASN A 27 54.47 15.85 -5.61
C ASN A 27 53.66 16.64 -6.64
N GLN A 28 54.31 17.46 -7.46
CA GLN A 28 53.64 18.18 -8.58
C GLN A 28 53.04 17.21 -9.59
N ILE A 29 53.74 16.10 -9.88
CA ILE A 29 53.24 15.06 -10.79
C ILE A 29 52.03 14.34 -10.17
N TYR A 30 52.06 13.99 -8.89
CA TYR A 30 50.92 13.39 -8.21
C TYR A 30 49.72 14.32 -8.16
N GLU A 31 49.94 15.61 -7.88
CA GLU A 31 48.89 16.61 -7.89
C GLU A 31 48.21 16.68 -9.26
N LEU A 32 49.00 16.73 -10.34
CA LEU A 32 48.50 16.76 -11.71
C LEU A 32 47.74 15.48 -12.11
N LEU A 33 48.23 14.31 -11.69
CA LEU A 33 47.65 13.02 -12.06
C LEU A 33 46.39 12.68 -11.28
N PHE A 34 46.41 12.98 -9.97
CA PHE A 34 45.41 12.46 -9.04
C PHE A 34 44.47 13.52 -8.50
N THR A 35 44.62 14.80 -8.81
CA THR A 35 43.66 15.83 -8.36
C THR A 35 42.68 16.17 -9.47
N ARG A 36 41.40 16.23 -9.12
CA ARG A 36 40.30 16.69 -9.96
C ARG A 36 39.60 17.86 -9.26
N GLU A 37 39.22 18.86 -10.04
CA GLU A 37 38.40 19.97 -9.55
C GLU A 37 36.94 19.52 -9.35
N GLU A 38 36.46 18.60 -10.19
CA GLU A 38 35.13 18.01 -10.09
C GLU A 38 35.13 16.73 -9.24
N PRO A 39 33.98 16.37 -8.63
CA PRO A 39 33.86 15.13 -7.88
C PRO A 39 34.19 13.91 -8.76
N VAL A 40 35.03 13.03 -8.23
CA VAL A 40 35.41 11.78 -8.88
C VAL A 40 34.25 10.81 -8.73
N LEU A 41 33.57 10.51 -9.82
CA LEU A 41 32.49 9.53 -9.82
C LEU A 41 33.07 8.14 -9.60
N LEU A 42 32.59 7.45 -8.57
CA LEU A 42 32.96 6.06 -8.27
C LEU A 42 31.97 5.07 -8.91
N HIS A 43 31.42 5.44 -10.07
CA HIS A 43 30.51 4.63 -10.87
C HIS A 43 30.70 4.93 -12.37
N ASN A 44 30.06 4.15 -13.25
CA ASN A 44 30.14 4.36 -14.71
C ASN A 44 29.73 5.80 -15.10
N ALA A 45 30.72 6.68 -15.21
CA ALA A 45 30.53 8.11 -15.50
C ALA A 45 29.80 8.32 -16.84
N LYS A 46 30.07 7.46 -17.83
CA LYS A 46 29.39 7.46 -19.13
C LYS A 46 27.88 7.24 -18.97
N ALA A 47 27.46 6.37 -18.04
CA ALA A 47 26.07 6.12 -17.75
C ALA A 47 25.43 7.23 -16.91
N TYR A 48 26.16 7.81 -15.94
CA TYR A 48 25.68 8.97 -15.18
C TYR A 48 25.39 10.18 -16.10
N HIS A 49 26.21 10.37 -17.12
CA HIS A 49 26.04 11.43 -18.13
C HIS A 49 25.19 11.01 -19.34
N ALA A 50 24.66 9.79 -19.38
CA ALA A 50 23.83 9.35 -20.49
C ALA A 50 22.55 10.19 -20.56
N ILE A 51 22.24 10.71 -21.76
CA ILE A 51 20.99 11.43 -22.00
C ILE A 51 19.86 10.39 -21.93
N PRO A 52 18.82 10.60 -21.10
CA PRO A 52 17.70 9.66 -21.04
C PRO A 52 17.03 9.54 -22.42
N PRO A 53 16.43 8.38 -22.74
CA PRO A 53 15.59 8.27 -23.93
C PRO A 53 14.55 9.39 -23.90
N GLN A 54 14.36 10.11 -25.01
CA GLN A 54 13.34 11.16 -25.06
C GLN A 54 11.97 10.54 -24.81
N ARG A 55 11.17 11.18 -23.95
CA ARG A 55 9.82 10.73 -23.63
C ARG A 55 8.96 10.70 -24.89
N ILE A 56 8.79 9.52 -25.47
CA ILE A 56 7.82 9.28 -26.54
C ILE A 56 6.43 9.33 -25.86
N PRO A 57 5.51 10.20 -26.31
CA PRO A 57 4.19 10.36 -25.67
C PRO A 57 3.30 9.12 -25.72
N ASP A 58 3.69 8.12 -26.50
CA ASP A 58 2.93 6.89 -26.67
C ASP A 58 3.30 5.86 -25.59
N SER A 59 2.33 5.03 -25.20
CA SER A 59 2.28 4.17 -24.01
C SER A 59 3.44 3.17 -23.77
N SER A 60 4.51 3.17 -24.57
CA SER A 60 5.68 2.29 -24.45
C SER A 60 6.81 2.80 -23.56
N TRP A 61 6.63 3.93 -22.85
CA TRP A 61 7.67 4.48 -21.95
C TRP A 61 8.29 3.46 -20.98
N PRO A 62 7.53 2.54 -20.34
CA PRO A 62 8.12 1.50 -19.49
C PRO A 62 9.10 0.60 -20.26
N VAL A 63 8.78 0.23 -21.50
CA VAL A 63 9.58 -0.67 -22.33
C VAL A 63 10.89 -0.02 -22.78
N THR A 64 10.88 1.28 -23.08
CA THR A 64 12.08 2.02 -23.48
C THR A 64 13.05 2.22 -22.32
N VAL A 65 12.53 2.41 -21.10
CA VAL A 65 13.37 2.53 -19.90
C VAL A 65 13.92 1.17 -19.48
N GLU A 66 13.12 0.09 -19.55
CA GLU A 66 13.59 -1.26 -19.28
C GLU A 66 14.71 -1.70 -20.24
N ALA A 67 14.60 -1.40 -21.54
CA ALA A 67 15.66 -1.69 -22.51
C ALA A 67 16.94 -0.86 -22.27
N PHE A 68 16.79 0.36 -21.73
CA PHE A 68 17.93 1.19 -21.32
C PHE A 68 18.62 0.60 -20.07
N ASP A 69 17.84 0.19 -19.07
CA ASP A 69 18.34 -0.48 -17.87
C ASP A 69 19.03 -1.82 -18.21
N GLU A 70 18.47 -2.62 -19.13
CA GLU A 70 19.07 -3.89 -19.57
C GLU A 70 20.38 -3.69 -20.34
N ALA A 71 20.44 -2.71 -21.25
CA ALA A 71 21.69 -2.38 -21.96
C ALA A 71 22.78 -1.91 -20.98
N TYR A 72 22.38 -1.17 -19.94
CA TYR A 72 23.26 -0.71 -18.89
C TYR A 72 23.79 -1.85 -18.00
N GLU A 73 22.92 -2.74 -17.53
CA GLU A 73 23.30 -3.90 -16.72
C GLU A 73 24.25 -4.83 -17.48
N ASN A 74 24.07 -4.95 -18.79
CA ASN A 74 24.99 -5.70 -19.65
C ASN A 74 26.39 -5.03 -19.77
N GLU A 75 26.49 -3.71 -19.66
CA GLU A 75 27.79 -3.02 -19.55
C GLU A 75 28.44 -3.26 -18.17
N ILE A 76 27.66 -3.31 -17.07
CA ILE A 76 28.17 -3.52 -15.71
C ILE A 76 28.57 -4.97 -15.42
N CYS A 77 27.83 -5.94 -15.95
CA CYS A 77 28.09 -7.38 -15.77
C CYS A 77 29.47 -7.84 -16.29
N GLN A 78 30.25 -6.98 -16.96
CA GLN A 78 31.63 -7.25 -17.36
C GLN A 78 32.64 -7.26 -16.20
N GLY A 79 32.17 -7.28 -14.94
CA GLY A 79 32.99 -7.55 -13.75
C GLY A 79 33.76 -6.36 -13.19
N GLN A 80 33.50 -5.15 -13.68
CA GLN A 80 34.07 -3.91 -13.16
C GLN A 80 32.97 -3.01 -12.61
N ILE A 81 32.51 -3.36 -11.41
CA ILE A 81 31.48 -2.61 -10.67
C ILE A 81 31.96 -1.17 -10.37
N PHE A 82 33.27 -0.94 -10.33
CA PHE A 82 33.89 0.36 -10.05
C PHE A 82 34.70 0.86 -11.25
N VAL A 83 34.18 1.89 -11.90
CA VAL A 83 34.91 2.68 -12.89
C VAL A 83 35.05 4.08 -12.31
N HIS A 84 36.21 4.40 -11.75
CA HIS A 84 36.52 5.78 -11.40
C HIS A 84 37.28 6.46 -12.56
N ASP A 85 37.13 7.77 -12.72
CA ASP A 85 37.77 8.53 -13.80
C ASP A 85 39.31 8.53 -13.77
N PHE A 86 39.92 7.86 -12.78
CA PHE A 86 41.35 7.60 -12.70
C PHE A 86 41.81 6.30 -13.35
N GLN A 87 40.97 5.53 -14.04
CA GLN A 87 41.37 4.24 -14.61
C GLN A 87 42.67 4.28 -15.42
N THR A 88 42.91 5.38 -16.15
CA THR A 88 44.11 5.59 -16.96
C THR A 88 45.38 5.85 -16.14
N VAL A 89 45.25 6.35 -14.90
CA VAL A 89 46.38 6.74 -14.02
C VAL A 89 46.53 5.86 -12.78
N THR A 90 45.52 5.06 -12.43
CA THR A 90 45.54 4.13 -11.29
C THR A 90 46.66 3.08 -11.39
N PRO A 91 47.08 2.62 -12.59
CA PRO A 91 48.28 1.79 -12.73
C PRO A 91 49.55 2.45 -12.16
N ALA A 92 49.63 3.78 -12.07
CA ALA A 92 50.77 4.45 -11.44
C ALA A 92 50.87 4.14 -9.93
N LEU A 93 49.74 3.94 -9.26
CA LEU A 93 49.68 3.53 -7.84
C LEU A 93 50.20 2.10 -7.63
N LEU A 94 50.22 1.29 -8.69
CA LEU A 94 50.70 -0.09 -8.67
C LEU A 94 52.21 -0.22 -8.90
N LEU A 95 52.91 0.87 -9.26
CA LEU A 95 54.32 0.82 -9.63
C LEU A 95 55.19 0.34 -8.47
N CYS A 96 55.09 0.99 -7.29
CA CYS A 96 55.80 0.55 -6.09
C CYS A 96 55.15 1.13 -4.83
N ARG A 97 55.57 0.61 -3.66
CA ARG A 97 55.04 1.01 -2.35
C ARG A 97 55.29 2.47 -2.01
N GLN A 98 56.45 3.01 -2.43
CA GLN A 98 56.78 4.41 -2.19
C GLN A 98 55.85 5.33 -2.98
N VAL A 99 55.69 5.07 -4.28
CA VAL A 99 54.74 5.83 -5.13
C VAL A 99 53.32 5.72 -4.58
N TYR A 100 52.88 4.52 -4.20
CA TYR A 100 51.57 4.34 -3.57
C TYR A 100 51.40 5.18 -2.29
N ALA A 101 52.38 5.14 -1.38
CA ALA A 101 52.31 5.85 -0.11
C ALA A 101 52.34 7.38 -0.28
N GLU A 102 53.13 7.89 -1.23
CA GLU A 102 53.20 9.32 -1.54
C GLU A 102 51.93 9.80 -2.28
N ALA A 103 51.50 9.06 -3.32
CA ALA A 103 50.41 9.46 -4.20
C ALA A 103 49.01 9.26 -3.60
N ALA A 104 48.82 8.29 -2.71
CA ALA A 104 47.52 8.03 -2.07
C ALA A 104 47.01 9.25 -1.29
N GLY A 105 47.91 10.04 -0.69
CA GLY A 105 47.56 11.29 -0.03
C GLY A 105 46.96 12.32 -0.99
N TYR A 106 47.48 12.42 -2.22
CA TYR A 106 46.92 13.30 -3.25
C TYR A 106 45.58 12.77 -3.77
N LEU A 107 45.52 11.47 -4.09
CA LEU A 107 44.29 10.86 -4.58
C LEU A 107 43.13 10.99 -3.59
N TYR A 108 43.32 10.62 -2.33
CA TYR A 108 42.23 10.63 -1.37
C TYR A 108 42.04 11.99 -0.67
N GLY A 109 43.13 12.74 -0.48
CA GLY A 109 43.16 13.97 0.30
C GLY A 109 42.84 15.25 -0.46
N ASN A 110 42.95 15.24 -1.79
CA ASN A 110 42.63 16.42 -2.59
C ASN A 110 41.33 16.30 -3.37
N ASN A 111 40.68 15.14 -3.37
CA ASN A 111 39.48 14.89 -4.18
C ASN A 111 38.23 14.72 -3.31
N THR A 112 37.11 15.03 -3.93
CA THR A 112 35.78 14.65 -3.45
C THR A 112 35.33 13.44 -4.26
N PHE A 113 34.96 12.34 -3.60
CA PHE A 113 34.46 11.15 -4.28
C PHE A 113 32.94 11.12 -4.24
N MET A 114 32.30 10.88 -5.39
CA MET A 114 30.84 10.87 -5.48
C MET A 114 30.34 9.49 -5.87
N PHE A 115 29.51 8.93 -5.01
CA PHE A 115 28.73 7.73 -5.31
C PHE A 115 27.37 8.18 -5.81
N SER A 116 27.12 7.96 -7.09
CA SER A 116 25.81 8.18 -7.70
C SER A 116 25.49 7.03 -8.63
N ARG A 117 24.21 6.87 -8.92
CA ARG A 117 23.71 5.93 -9.92
C ARG A 117 23.27 6.69 -11.17
N PRO A 118 23.12 6.03 -12.32
CA PRO A 118 22.55 6.69 -13.49
C PRO A 118 21.20 7.31 -13.13
N LEU A 119 21.00 8.54 -13.58
CA LEU A 119 19.70 9.17 -13.49
C LEU A 119 18.68 8.25 -14.17
N TYR A 120 17.50 8.10 -13.57
CA TYR A 120 16.35 7.34 -14.11
C TYR A 120 16.39 5.80 -14.02
N CYS A 121 17.45 5.20 -13.44
CA CYS A 121 17.44 3.77 -13.17
C CYS A 121 16.34 3.39 -12.17
N HIS A 122 15.59 2.32 -12.47
CA HIS A 122 14.52 1.83 -11.61
C HIS A 122 15.05 1.23 -10.30
N ASP A 123 14.32 1.47 -9.22
CA ASP A 123 14.67 1.05 -7.85
C ASP A 123 14.36 -0.43 -7.55
N SER A 124 13.53 -1.08 -8.37
CA SER A 124 13.17 -2.50 -8.20
C SER A 124 13.38 -3.29 -9.50
N ARG A 125 13.89 -4.51 -9.38
CA ARG A 125 13.77 -5.55 -10.41
C ARG A 125 12.37 -6.18 -10.32
N GLY A 126 11.91 -6.78 -11.41
CA GLY A 126 10.50 -7.04 -11.73
C GLY A 126 9.68 -7.82 -10.69
N TYR A 127 8.36 -7.71 -10.81
CA TYR A 127 7.33 -8.29 -9.94
C TYR A 127 7.24 -9.82 -9.95
N ASP A 128 8.01 -10.52 -10.79
CA ASP A 128 7.75 -11.94 -11.08
C ASP A 128 8.56 -12.93 -10.22
N GLU A 129 9.40 -12.45 -9.30
CA GLU A 129 10.09 -13.31 -8.35
C GLU A 129 9.49 -13.10 -6.95
N GLU A 130 8.32 -13.68 -6.70
CA GLU A 130 7.77 -13.90 -5.34
C GLU A 130 8.74 -14.68 -4.43
N ASP A 131 9.85 -15.20 -4.97
CA ASP A 131 10.92 -15.89 -4.23
C ASP A 131 12.21 -15.07 -4.05
N ALA A 132 12.31 -13.82 -4.56
CA ALA A 132 13.51 -12.98 -4.40
C ALA A 132 13.60 -12.29 -3.02
N GLU A 133 13.05 -12.91 -1.98
CA GLU A 133 12.79 -12.21 -0.72
C GLU A 133 14.03 -12.03 0.18
N TYR A 134 15.21 -12.59 -0.12
CA TYR A 134 16.33 -12.47 0.84
C TYR A 134 17.76 -12.29 0.34
N ASP A 135 18.10 -12.49 -0.94
CA ASP A 135 19.53 -12.53 -1.34
C ASP A 135 19.91 -11.72 -2.59
N ASP A 136 19.00 -11.01 -3.25
CA ASP A 136 19.45 -10.08 -4.29
C ASP A 136 20.02 -8.85 -3.58
N ASP A 137 21.35 -8.86 -3.38
CA ASP A 137 22.27 -7.74 -3.17
C ASP A 137 22.20 -6.71 -4.32
N SER A 138 20.98 -6.49 -4.80
CA SER A 138 20.54 -5.50 -5.77
C SER A 138 21.18 -4.17 -5.45
N TYR A 139 21.54 -3.48 -6.52
CA TYR A 139 22.52 -2.41 -6.57
C TYR A 139 22.15 -1.22 -5.66
N PHE A 140 22.50 -1.27 -4.38
CA PHE A 140 22.31 -0.17 -3.44
C PHE A 140 23.59 0.64 -3.29
N VAL A 141 23.55 1.92 -3.72
CA VAL A 141 24.67 2.87 -3.62
C VAL A 141 25.28 2.87 -2.21
N THR A 142 24.45 2.76 -1.16
CA THR A 142 24.89 2.72 0.24
C THR A 142 25.75 1.50 0.58
N ASN A 143 25.42 0.32 0.04
CA ASN A 143 26.23 -0.90 0.23
C ASN A 143 27.60 -0.76 -0.44
N TYR A 144 27.65 -0.20 -1.64
CA TYR A 144 28.91 -0.02 -2.36
C TYR A 144 29.81 1.03 -1.72
N VAL A 145 29.24 2.12 -1.21
CA VAL A 145 30.00 3.11 -0.44
C VAL A 145 30.67 2.43 0.75
N ALA A 146 29.92 1.63 1.50
CA ALA A 146 30.44 0.91 2.67
C ALA A 146 31.59 -0.04 2.29
N GLN A 147 31.39 -0.85 1.25
CA GLN A 147 32.41 -1.77 0.74
C GLN A 147 33.67 -1.04 0.24
N TRP A 148 33.51 0.07 -0.46
CA TRP A 148 34.63 0.88 -0.95
C TRP A 148 35.43 1.48 0.22
N LEU A 149 34.74 2.06 1.20
CA LEU A 149 35.36 2.62 2.40
C LEU A 149 36.14 1.57 3.18
N GLN A 150 35.60 0.35 3.31
CA GLN A 150 36.31 -0.77 3.93
C GLN A 150 37.59 -1.13 3.16
N ASN A 151 37.51 -1.16 1.83
CA ASN A 151 38.64 -1.50 0.97
C ASN A 151 39.76 -0.44 0.95
N LEU A 152 39.49 0.80 1.41
CA LEU A 152 40.53 1.82 1.60
C LEU A 152 41.50 1.47 2.74
N GLY A 153 41.03 0.76 3.76
CA GLY A 153 41.82 0.39 4.94
C GLY A 153 42.54 1.61 5.55
N SER A 154 43.87 1.52 5.66
CA SER A 154 44.69 2.60 6.26
C SER A 154 44.69 3.91 5.48
N GLN A 155 44.20 3.93 4.24
CA GLN A 155 44.09 5.15 3.42
C GLN A 155 42.87 5.98 3.77
N LEU A 156 41.92 5.44 4.53
CA LEU A 156 40.70 6.15 4.95
C LEU A 156 41.00 7.48 5.64
N LYS A 157 42.11 7.57 6.39
CA LYS A 157 42.57 8.80 7.05
C LYS A 157 42.92 9.95 6.09
N PHE A 158 43.20 9.63 4.82
CA PHE A 158 43.50 10.63 3.80
C PHE A 158 42.24 11.10 3.10
N LEU A 159 41.10 10.44 3.28
CA LEU A 159 39.88 10.76 2.55
C LEU A 159 39.34 12.14 2.98
N LYS A 160 39.29 13.08 2.04
CA LYS A 160 38.81 14.45 2.28
C LYS A 160 37.28 14.52 2.36
N GLU A 161 36.61 14.02 1.33
CA GLU A 161 35.15 14.14 1.21
C GLU A 161 34.57 12.99 0.39
N VAL A 162 33.45 12.44 0.86
CA VAL A 162 32.61 11.50 0.11
C VAL A 162 31.20 12.07 0.03
N ARG A 163 30.68 12.16 -1.19
CA ARG A 163 29.30 12.53 -1.49
C ARG A 163 28.54 11.28 -1.91
N ILE A 164 27.34 11.13 -1.36
CA ILE A 164 26.42 10.06 -1.72
C ILE A 164 25.19 10.73 -2.32
N ASP A 165 24.99 10.54 -3.61
CA ASP A 165 23.86 11.08 -4.34
C ASP A 165 22.66 10.15 -4.21
N ALA A 166 21.87 10.40 -3.16
CA ALA A 166 20.57 9.78 -2.99
C ALA A 166 19.48 10.44 -3.85
N GLY A 167 19.80 11.46 -4.67
CA GLY A 167 18.85 12.21 -5.48
C GLY A 167 18.54 11.56 -6.83
N ALA A 168 19.38 10.64 -7.30
CA ALA A 168 19.18 9.88 -8.53
C ALA A 168 18.08 8.79 -8.43
N LEU A 169 17.19 8.89 -7.44
CA LEU A 169 16.06 7.97 -7.22
C LEU A 169 15.10 7.90 -8.43
N CYS A 170 14.37 6.78 -8.54
CA CYS A 170 13.36 6.65 -9.59
C CYS A 170 12.36 7.81 -9.43
N PRO A 171 11.90 8.46 -10.52
CA PRO A 171 10.95 9.57 -10.39
C PRO A 171 9.72 9.18 -9.56
N GLU A 172 9.20 10.04 -8.69
CA GLU A 172 8.11 9.76 -7.70
C GLU A 172 6.85 9.04 -8.24
N ARG A 173 6.65 8.96 -9.57
CA ARG A 173 5.53 8.29 -10.22
C ARG A 173 5.86 6.91 -10.77
N CYS A 174 7.08 6.46 -10.56
CA CYS A 174 7.55 5.12 -10.86
C CYS A 174 6.99 4.20 -9.77
N TYR A 175 6.16 3.23 -10.15
CA TYR A 175 5.61 2.24 -9.22
C TYR A 175 6.69 1.33 -8.61
N ARG A 176 7.89 1.34 -9.21
CA ARG A 176 9.09 0.66 -8.73
C ARG A 176 9.96 1.55 -7.83
N ALA A 177 9.63 2.84 -7.65
CA ALA A 177 10.44 3.75 -6.83
C ALA A 177 10.50 3.27 -5.38
N LEU A 178 11.69 3.29 -4.79
CA LEU A 178 11.84 3.03 -3.37
C LEU A 178 11.28 4.24 -2.61
N GLY A 179 10.40 3.96 -1.65
CA GLY A 179 9.84 4.99 -0.77
C GLY A 179 10.89 5.56 0.19
N ASP A 180 11.90 4.77 0.54
CA ASP A 180 12.90 5.08 1.56
C ASP A 180 14.30 4.56 1.16
N VAL A 181 15.36 5.34 1.43
CA VAL A 181 16.76 4.90 1.31
C VAL A 181 17.31 4.55 2.69
N SER A 182 17.65 3.29 2.93
CA SER A 182 18.20 2.86 4.22
C SER A 182 19.69 3.22 4.33
N ILE A 183 19.98 4.23 5.16
CA ILE A 183 21.36 4.58 5.58
C ILE A 183 21.86 3.59 6.65
N LEU A 184 20.97 2.79 7.24
CA LEU A 184 21.35 1.81 8.28
C LEU A 184 22.35 0.76 7.77
N LYS A 185 22.36 0.42 6.48
CA LYS A 185 23.37 -0.51 5.93
C LYS A 185 24.79 0.10 5.89
N LEU A 186 24.92 1.40 5.63
CA LEU A 186 26.20 2.12 5.77
C LEU A 186 26.70 2.04 7.22
N TYR A 187 25.78 2.19 8.18
CA TYR A 187 26.07 2.17 9.61
C TYR A 187 26.43 0.76 10.12
N ASN A 188 25.63 -0.26 9.80
CA ASN A 188 25.86 -1.65 10.23
C ASN A 188 27.22 -2.18 9.73
N HIS A 189 27.72 -1.67 8.60
CA HIS A 189 29.03 -2.06 8.07
C HIS A 189 30.21 -1.50 8.87
N PHE A 190 30.00 -0.42 9.64
CA PHE A 190 31.00 0.11 10.55
C PHE A 190 30.96 -0.59 11.92
N GLU A 191 30.09 -1.55 12.21
CA GLU A 191 29.88 -2.11 13.57
C GLU A 191 31.09 -2.82 14.19
N GLU A 192 32.16 -3.19 13.47
CA GLU A 192 33.17 -4.14 13.99
C GLU A 192 34.28 -3.61 14.95
N GLU A 193 34.34 -2.33 15.36
CA GLU A 193 35.36 -1.78 16.31
C GLU A 193 34.88 -0.67 17.29
N ASP A 194 34.58 -1.04 18.53
CA ASP A 194 34.44 -0.24 19.78
C ASP A 194 33.43 0.96 19.82
N ASP A 195 32.46 0.88 20.73
CA ASP A 195 31.17 1.61 20.71
C ASP A 195 31.20 3.08 21.21
N MET A 196 32.20 3.49 21.98
CA MET A 196 32.17 4.77 22.72
C MET A 196 32.60 6.00 21.91
N ASP A 197 33.62 5.90 21.05
CA ASP A 197 34.06 7.00 20.19
C ASP A 197 33.09 7.28 19.03
N ARG A 198 32.14 6.36 18.79
CA ARG A 198 31.18 6.39 17.67
C ARG A 198 29.97 7.28 17.93
N ALA A 199 29.51 7.37 19.17
CA ALA A 199 28.44 8.30 19.54
C ALA A 199 28.84 9.76 19.27
N GLY A 200 30.10 10.11 19.53
CA GLY A 200 30.67 11.41 19.21
C GLY A 200 30.74 11.69 17.71
N HIS A 201 31.13 10.70 16.89
CA HIS A 201 31.16 10.84 15.43
C HIS A 201 29.76 10.91 14.82
N LEU A 202 28.82 10.07 15.27
CA LEU A 202 27.42 10.14 14.85
C LEU A 202 26.80 11.48 15.22
N GLN A 203 27.05 11.99 16.43
CA GLN A 203 26.61 13.31 16.83
C GLN A 203 27.23 14.41 15.94
N ARG A 204 28.52 14.33 15.60
CA ARG A 204 29.17 15.29 14.68
C ARG A 204 28.63 15.21 13.25
N ILE A 205 28.36 14.01 12.73
CA ILE A 205 27.76 13.78 11.41
C ILE A 205 26.34 14.31 11.38
N LEU A 206 25.55 14.01 12.40
CA LEU A 206 24.19 14.54 12.53
C LEU A 206 24.22 16.06 12.64
N ILE A 207 25.11 16.66 13.45
CA ILE A 207 25.29 18.12 13.52
C ILE A 207 25.73 18.70 12.17
N ALA A 208 26.66 18.06 11.45
CA ALA A 208 27.13 18.50 10.14
C ALA A 208 25.99 18.47 9.11
N ILE A 209 25.23 17.38 9.03
CA ILE A 209 24.12 17.21 8.09
C ILE A 209 22.97 18.18 8.41
N SER A 210 22.61 18.29 9.68
CA SER A 210 21.39 19.00 10.08
C SER A 210 21.61 20.50 10.34
N THR A 211 22.79 20.89 10.84
CA THR A 211 23.08 22.27 11.24
C THR A 211 23.91 23.00 10.19
N GLN A 212 24.95 22.35 9.66
CA GLN A 212 25.89 22.97 8.71
C GLN A 212 25.50 22.73 7.24
N ASP A 213 24.62 21.76 6.97
CA ASP A 213 24.22 21.34 5.62
C ASP A 213 25.42 21.06 4.70
N VAL A 214 26.45 20.40 5.24
CA VAL A 214 27.72 20.18 4.53
C VAL A 214 27.54 19.37 3.23
N LEU A 215 26.43 18.65 3.11
CA LEU A 215 26.04 17.87 1.94
C LEU A 215 25.11 18.63 0.96
N ASP A 216 24.86 19.92 1.21
CA ASP A 216 23.98 20.80 0.42
C ASP A 216 22.58 20.19 0.21
N LEU A 217 22.09 19.46 1.22
CA LEU A 217 20.84 18.72 1.16
C LEU A 217 19.64 19.67 1.21
N LYS A 218 19.77 20.87 1.78
CA LYS A 218 18.68 21.87 1.80
C LYS A 218 18.19 22.25 0.40
N ARG A 219 19.00 22.08 -0.64
CA ARG A 219 18.54 22.27 -2.03
C ARG A 219 17.46 21.29 -2.46
N TYR A 220 17.28 20.17 -1.77
CA TYR A 220 16.21 19.19 -2.00
C TYR A 220 15.03 19.36 -1.04
N ALA A 221 15.06 20.34 -0.14
CA ALA A 221 13.99 20.59 0.82
C ALA A 221 12.62 20.88 0.15
N PHE A 222 12.62 21.37 -1.09
CA PHE A 222 11.40 21.59 -1.87
C PHE A 222 10.64 20.30 -2.24
N LYS A 223 11.26 19.12 -2.07
CA LYS A 223 10.62 17.81 -2.30
C LYS A 223 10.04 17.17 -1.03
N GLY A 224 10.15 17.82 0.14
CA GLY A 224 9.52 17.34 1.38
C GLY A 224 10.14 16.09 2.03
N LEU A 225 11.40 15.77 1.73
CA LEU A 225 12.07 14.52 2.14
C LEU A 225 13.25 14.71 3.14
N LEU A 226 13.46 15.89 3.74
CA LEU A 226 14.62 16.16 4.61
C LEU A 226 14.25 16.77 5.96
N VAL A 227 15.17 16.65 6.93
CA VAL A 227 15.16 17.36 8.21
C VAL A 227 14.96 18.85 7.94
N ASP A 228 13.87 19.42 8.44
CA ASP A 228 13.47 20.79 8.20
C ASP A 228 13.90 21.75 9.32
N ASN A 229 14.12 21.27 10.56
CA ASN A 229 14.52 22.12 11.69
C ASN A 229 15.26 21.37 12.81
N ILE A 230 16.08 22.07 13.58
CA ILE A 230 16.61 21.60 14.87
C ILE A 230 16.39 22.69 15.90
N VAL A 231 15.78 22.33 17.03
CA VAL A 231 15.41 23.27 18.09
C VAL A 231 16.10 22.85 19.39
N LEU A 232 16.86 23.77 19.97
CA LEU A 232 17.49 23.61 21.29
C LEU A 232 16.65 24.37 22.33
N TYR A 233 16.39 23.75 23.50
CA TYR A 233 15.62 24.37 24.57
C TYR A 233 16.53 25.09 25.59
N SER A 234 15.96 25.99 26.40
CA SER A 234 16.69 27.03 27.18
C SER A 234 17.72 26.52 28.20
N SER A 235 17.69 25.24 28.57
CA SER A 235 18.81 24.56 29.19
C SER A 235 19.48 23.71 28.11
N LEU A 236 20.76 23.97 27.79
CA LEU A 236 21.58 23.27 26.77
C LEU A 236 21.61 21.73 26.88
N LEU A 237 20.99 21.21 27.94
CA LEU A 237 20.76 19.81 28.26
C LEU A 237 19.63 19.16 27.44
N TYR A 238 18.81 19.88 26.64
CA TYR A 238 17.70 19.29 25.86
C TYR A 238 17.45 19.96 24.49
N GLY A 239 17.04 19.17 23.47
CA GLY A 239 16.74 19.64 22.10
C GLY A 239 15.88 18.66 21.26
N GLY A 240 15.66 18.96 19.98
CA GLY A 240 14.95 18.09 19.04
C GLY A 240 15.14 18.46 17.56
N VAL A 241 14.73 17.57 16.67
CA VAL A 241 14.90 17.62 15.21
C VAL A 241 13.54 17.37 14.55
N THR A 242 13.14 18.21 13.59
CA THR A 242 11.91 18.06 12.82
C THR A 242 12.16 17.89 11.32
N GLY A 243 11.19 17.34 10.60
CA GLY A 243 11.09 17.12 9.15
C GLY A 243 9.61 16.93 8.77
N PRO A 244 9.22 17.00 7.48
CA PRO A 244 7.84 16.81 7.03
C PRO A 244 7.17 15.50 7.51
N ASN A 245 7.99 14.52 7.93
CA ASN A 245 7.56 13.28 8.61
C ASN A 245 8.47 12.84 9.78
N LEU A 246 9.33 13.70 10.34
CA LEU A 246 10.27 13.34 11.43
C LEU A 246 10.11 14.31 12.60
N ILE A 247 9.95 13.81 13.83
CA ILE A 247 10.08 14.60 15.06
C ILE A 247 10.78 13.73 16.11
N ARG A 248 12.02 14.08 16.48
CA ARG A 248 12.83 13.35 17.47
C ARG A 248 13.44 14.31 18.48
N HIS A 249 13.55 13.90 19.74
CA HIS A 249 14.07 14.73 20.83
C HIS A 249 15.33 14.10 21.46
N PHE A 250 16.21 14.93 22.01
CA PHE A 250 17.42 14.50 22.69
C PHE A 250 17.72 15.31 23.94
N SER A 251 18.53 14.74 24.84
CA SER A 251 19.07 15.37 26.03
C SER A 251 20.57 15.18 26.09
N ALA A 252 21.32 16.25 26.32
CA ALA A 252 22.74 16.19 26.63
C ALA A 252 22.92 16.07 28.15
N LEU A 253 23.61 15.03 28.61
CA LEU A 253 23.98 14.87 30.01
C LEU A 253 25.35 15.54 30.26
N GLU A 254 25.65 15.86 31.52
CA GLU A 254 26.86 16.62 31.95
C GLU A 254 28.21 15.96 31.59
N GLN A 255 28.22 14.77 30.97
CA GLN A 255 29.41 14.02 30.56
C GLN A 255 29.54 13.90 29.02
N GLU A 256 29.22 14.97 28.29
CA GLU A 256 29.42 15.15 26.84
C GLU A 256 28.69 14.18 25.88
N ALA A 257 27.90 13.24 26.40
CA ALA A 257 27.08 12.34 25.58
C ALA A 257 25.65 12.86 25.38
N VAL A 258 25.20 12.88 24.12
CA VAL A 258 23.79 13.14 23.76
C VAL A 258 22.99 11.85 23.80
N LYS A 259 21.98 11.82 24.66
CA LYS A 259 21.01 10.73 24.79
C LYS A 259 19.72 11.13 24.10
N TRP A 260 19.35 10.45 23.03
CA TRP A 260 18.03 10.63 22.43
C TRP A 260 16.98 10.27 23.47
N VAL A 261 16.16 11.24 23.83
CA VAL A 261 15.08 11.00 24.76
C VAL A 261 13.96 10.47 23.90
N GLU A 262 13.50 9.27 24.21
CA GLU A 262 12.19 8.84 23.75
C GLU A 262 11.13 9.69 24.46
N PHE A 263 11.05 10.96 24.09
CA PHE A 263 9.91 11.74 24.43
C PHE A 263 8.77 11.22 23.57
N GLY A 264 7.89 10.51 24.25
CA GLY A 264 6.87 11.40 24.78
C GLY A 264 5.79 11.92 23.82
N SER A 265 5.70 11.49 22.55
CA SER A 265 4.54 11.53 21.64
C SER A 265 3.99 12.91 21.21
N SER A 266 3.58 13.00 19.94
CA SER A 266 2.26 13.55 19.63
C SER A 266 1.34 13.30 20.82
N ARG A 267 0.72 14.31 21.44
CA ARG A 267 -0.29 14.10 22.48
C ARG A 267 -1.54 13.34 21.94
N ASP A 268 -1.38 12.44 20.98
CA ASP A 268 -2.13 11.21 20.92
C ASP A 268 -1.82 10.35 22.16
N TYR A 269 -2.18 10.87 23.34
CA TYR A 269 -2.17 10.10 24.60
C TYR A 269 -2.91 8.77 24.39
N LEU A 270 -3.94 8.77 23.53
CA LEU A 270 -4.64 7.61 23.03
C LEU A 270 -3.71 6.65 22.28
N GLY A 271 -3.00 7.09 21.24
CA GLY A 271 -2.07 6.28 20.44
C GLY A 271 -0.91 5.64 21.22
N ARG A 272 -0.68 6.02 22.48
CA ARG A 272 0.31 5.40 23.38
C ARG A 272 -0.27 4.41 24.36
N LEU A 273 -1.59 4.40 24.53
CA LEU A 273 -2.22 3.42 25.40
C LEU A 273 -1.96 2.03 24.81
N PRO A 274 -1.89 0.97 25.62
CA PRO A 274 -1.94 -0.39 25.13
C PRO A 274 -3.10 -0.55 24.12
N THR A 275 -2.88 -1.26 23.02
CA THR A 275 -3.88 -1.43 21.94
C THR A 275 -5.25 -1.83 22.48
N LEU A 276 -5.30 -2.71 23.49
CA LEU A 276 -6.55 -3.10 24.17
C LEU A 276 -7.28 -1.93 24.84
N LEU A 277 -6.56 -1.00 25.47
CA LEU A 277 -7.15 0.20 26.07
C LEU A 277 -7.57 1.20 25.00
N GLN A 278 -6.80 1.35 23.91
CA GLN A 278 -7.22 2.14 22.75
C GLN A 278 -8.53 1.63 22.19
N SER A 279 -8.61 0.33 21.88
CA SER A 279 -9.83 -0.32 21.38
C SER A 279 -10.99 -0.18 22.36
N LYS A 280 -10.75 -0.27 23.67
CA LYS A 280 -11.81 -0.09 24.68
C LYS A 280 -12.31 1.35 24.75
N ILE A 281 -11.42 2.35 24.73
CA ILE A 281 -11.82 3.76 24.73
C ILE A 281 -12.53 4.11 23.43
N LEU A 282 -11.97 3.68 22.29
CA LEU A 282 -12.61 3.84 20.99
C LEU A 282 -13.97 3.16 20.95
N ARG A 283 -14.11 1.97 21.53
CA ARG A 283 -15.41 1.29 21.65
C ARG A 283 -16.41 2.13 22.45
N LEU A 284 -16.01 2.65 23.61
CA LEU A 284 -16.89 3.46 24.48
C LEU A 284 -17.25 4.82 23.86
N VAL A 285 -16.32 5.43 23.13
CA VAL A 285 -16.52 6.75 22.51
C VAL A 285 -17.31 6.65 21.22
N THR A 286 -17.06 5.61 20.43
CA THR A 286 -17.64 5.40 19.09
C THR A 286 -18.98 4.66 19.15
N PHE A 287 -19.16 3.71 20.06
CA PHE A 287 -20.39 2.91 20.19
C PHE A 287 -21.05 3.20 21.53
N SER A 288 -22.04 4.10 21.50
CA SER A 288 -22.77 4.53 22.71
C SER A 288 -23.98 3.64 23.04
N ALA A 289 -24.30 2.68 22.17
CA ALA A 289 -25.48 1.83 22.28
C ALA A 289 -25.18 0.38 21.88
N ASP A 290 -25.99 -0.54 22.39
CA ASP A 290 -26.00 -1.95 22.00
C ASP A 290 -26.51 -2.16 20.56
N GLN A 291 -26.91 -1.07 19.89
CA GLN A 291 -27.44 -1.08 18.54
C GLN A 291 -26.96 0.13 17.74
N ILE A 292 -26.45 -0.13 16.54
CA ILE A 292 -26.18 0.89 15.53
C ILE A 292 -27.36 0.89 14.56
N VAL A 293 -28.09 2.01 14.46
CA VAL A 293 -29.23 2.14 13.54
C VAL A 293 -28.85 3.06 12.40
N LEU A 294 -28.83 2.51 11.19
CA LEU A 294 -28.73 3.25 9.93
C LEU A 294 -30.13 3.48 9.39
N ASP A 295 -30.65 4.68 9.61
CA ASP A 295 -31.99 5.08 9.18
C ASP A 295 -31.88 5.77 7.81
N LEU A 296 -32.28 5.01 6.78
CA LEU A 296 -32.17 5.41 5.37
C LEU A 296 -33.24 6.43 4.96
N ASP A 297 -34.22 6.73 5.81
CA ASP A 297 -35.23 7.77 5.54
C ASP A 297 -34.75 9.13 6.03
N SER A 298 -34.34 9.17 7.30
CA SER A 298 -33.80 10.38 7.94
C SER A 298 -32.37 10.69 7.55
N ARG A 299 -31.72 9.79 6.81
CA ARG A 299 -30.30 9.87 6.44
C ARG A 299 -29.41 10.04 7.68
N SER A 300 -29.67 9.25 8.71
CA SER A 300 -28.96 9.36 10.00
C SER A 300 -28.40 8.03 10.48
N ILE A 301 -27.34 8.11 11.27
CA ILE A 301 -26.77 6.96 11.98
C ILE A 301 -26.90 7.23 13.47
N ARG A 302 -27.51 6.29 14.21
CA ARG A 302 -27.66 6.33 15.67
C ARG A 302 -26.86 5.20 16.30
N GLY A 303 -26.40 5.40 17.53
CA GLY A 303 -25.56 4.42 18.24
C GLY A 303 -24.10 4.37 17.78
N LEU A 304 -23.77 5.08 16.69
CA LEU A 304 -22.41 5.35 16.23
C LEU A 304 -22.11 6.85 16.39
N ASN A 305 -21.08 7.18 17.15
CA ASN A 305 -20.58 8.54 17.27
C ASN A 305 -19.46 8.77 16.24
N PRO A 306 -19.70 9.55 15.18
CA PRO A 306 -18.71 9.74 14.12
C PRO A 306 -17.51 10.58 14.54
N ILE A 307 -17.57 11.27 15.69
CA ILE A 307 -16.49 12.14 16.18
C ILE A 307 -15.16 11.37 16.25
N GLY A 308 -15.19 10.08 16.60
CA GLY A 308 -14.00 9.23 16.64
C GLY A 308 -13.22 9.19 15.32
N PHE A 309 -13.91 9.23 14.17
CA PHE A 309 -13.28 9.22 12.85
C PHE A 309 -12.60 10.55 12.48
N HIS A 310 -12.92 11.63 13.19
CA HIS A 310 -12.35 12.96 12.95
C HIS A 310 -11.13 13.26 13.83
N LEU A 311 -10.85 12.45 14.85
CA LEU A 311 -9.80 12.73 15.84
C LEU A 311 -8.37 12.49 15.31
N SER A 312 -8.12 11.39 14.62
CA SER A 312 -6.78 11.09 14.06
C SER A 312 -6.85 10.04 12.95
N ARG A 313 -5.92 10.09 11.99
CA ARG A 313 -5.78 9.03 10.96
C ARG A 313 -5.46 7.67 11.58
N LYS A 314 -4.55 7.63 12.56
CA LYS A 314 -4.24 6.39 13.29
C LYS A 314 -5.44 5.82 14.03
N LEU A 315 -6.29 6.69 14.60
CA LEU A 315 -7.53 6.26 15.24
C LEU A 315 -8.55 5.78 14.21
N ARG A 316 -8.66 6.40 13.03
CA ARG A 316 -9.47 5.83 11.94
C ARG A 316 -8.97 4.45 11.52
N ASP A 317 -7.67 4.30 11.36
CA ASP A 317 -7.05 3.04 10.94
C ASP A 317 -7.13 1.99 12.07
N ALA A 318 -7.15 2.40 13.35
CA ALA A 318 -7.31 1.51 14.51
C ALA A 318 -8.78 1.17 14.80
N VAL A 319 -9.71 2.08 14.51
CA VAL A 319 -11.16 1.82 14.39
C VAL A 319 -11.41 1.21 13.01
N THR A 320 -10.71 0.11 12.71
CA THR A 320 -11.27 -0.82 11.73
C THR A 320 -12.58 -1.29 12.33
N PHE A 321 -13.66 -1.37 11.55
CA PHE A 321 -14.93 -1.80 12.12
C PHE A 321 -14.96 -3.26 12.59
N ASN A 322 -13.86 -4.00 12.41
CA ASN A 322 -13.58 -5.22 13.17
C ASN A 322 -13.59 -4.96 14.70
N SER A 323 -13.52 -3.69 15.14
CA SER A 323 -13.69 -3.27 16.53
C SER A 323 -15.15 -3.06 16.95
N ILE A 324 -16.13 -3.17 16.04
CA ILE A 324 -17.54 -3.21 16.45
C ILE A 324 -17.72 -4.42 17.35
N PRO A 325 -18.25 -4.25 18.56
CA PRO A 325 -18.48 -5.38 19.44
C PRO A 325 -19.44 -6.39 18.82
N TYR A 326 -19.09 -7.68 18.87
CA TYR A 326 -19.92 -8.75 18.31
C TYR A 326 -21.35 -8.82 18.89
N ASP A 327 -21.57 -8.23 20.06
CA ASP A 327 -22.86 -8.08 20.73
C ASP A 327 -23.69 -6.87 20.25
N THR A 328 -23.09 -5.94 19.48
CA THR A 328 -23.78 -4.78 18.93
C THR A 328 -24.62 -5.16 17.72
N SER A 329 -25.94 -4.99 17.78
CA SER A 329 -26.79 -5.22 16.60
C SER A 329 -26.68 -4.08 15.59
N ILE A 330 -26.53 -4.39 14.31
CA ILE A 330 -26.56 -3.36 13.25
C ILE A 330 -27.92 -3.41 12.57
N VAL A 331 -28.69 -2.34 12.67
CA VAL A 331 -30.02 -2.23 12.08
C VAL A 331 -29.98 -1.27 10.89
N VAL A 332 -30.35 -1.74 9.71
CA VAL A 332 -30.54 -0.90 8.52
C VAL A 332 -32.03 -0.72 8.31
N ARG A 333 -32.58 0.46 8.58
CA ARG A 333 -34.02 0.72 8.51
C ARG A 333 -34.37 1.55 7.27
N LYS A 334 -35.44 1.17 6.57
CA LYS A 334 -36.05 1.94 5.49
C LYS A 334 -37.58 1.84 5.52
N SER A 335 -38.26 2.98 5.42
CA SER A 335 -39.71 3.08 5.28
C SER A 335 -40.11 3.09 3.80
N ILE A 336 -41.19 2.38 3.47
CA ILE A 336 -41.68 2.22 2.11
C ILE A 336 -43.19 2.45 2.12
N SER A 337 -43.67 3.42 1.34
CA SER A 337 -45.10 3.78 1.31
C SER A 337 -45.88 3.18 0.14
N THR A 338 -45.24 2.31 -0.65
CA THR A 338 -45.80 1.73 -1.88
C THR A 338 -45.76 0.20 -1.85
N THR A 339 -46.69 -0.43 -2.56
CA THR A 339 -46.72 -1.90 -2.73
C THR A 339 -45.59 -2.42 -3.62
N THR A 340 -45.03 -1.55 -4.47
CA THR A 340 -43.86 -1.84 -5.31
C THR A 340 -42.74 -0.87 -4.94
N SER A 341 -41.57 -1.40 -4.57
CA SER A 341 -40.39 -0.61 -4.21
C SER A 341 -39.20 -1.00 -5.07
N ASP A 342 -38.61 -0.01 -5.72
CA ASP A 342 -37.35 -0.17 -6.45
C ASP A 342 -36.19 0.18 -5.50
N SER A 343 -35.23 -0.72 -5.34
CA SER A 343 -34.07 -0.51 -4.46
C SER A 343 -33.06 0.50 -5.00
N LYS A 344 -33.38 1.24 -6.06
CA LYS A 344 -32.55 2.38 -6.50
C LYS A 344 -32.16 3.31 -5.35
N ASN A 345 -33.02 3.43 -4.34
CA ASN A 345 -32.73 4.22 -3.14
C ASN A 345 -31.74 3.57 -2.15
N PHE A 346 -31.48 2.25 -2.21
CA PHE A 346 -30.45 1.64 -1.35
C PHE A 346 -29.05 2.05 -1.78
N ALA A 347 -28.75 1.98 -3.07
CA ALA A 347 -27.49 2.46 -3.63
C ALA A 347 -27.38 3.99 -3.49
N VAL A 348 -28.47 4.71 -3.78
CA VAL A 348 -28.50 6.17 -3.66
C VAL A 348 -28.31 6.61 -2.22
N VAL A 349 -28.97 6.01 -1.23
CA VAL A 349 -28.79 6.41 0.18
C VAL A 349 -27.39 6.00 0.69
N ALA A 350 -26.83 4.86 0.26
CA ALA A 350 -25.42 4.54 0.46
C ALA A 350 -24.48 5.62 -0.12
N SER A 351 -24.84 6.21 -1.26
CA SER A 351 -24.06 7.28 -1.92
C SER A 351 -24.43 8.72 -1.52
N GLU A 352 -25.60 8.97 -0.93
CA GLU A 352 -26.18 10.30 -0.63
C GLU A 352 -26.24 10.61 0.87
N LEU A 353 -26.14 9.60 1.74
CA LEU A 353 -25.82 9.81 3.16
C LEU A 353 -24.48 10.56 3.33
N VAL A 354 -23.61 10.55 2.30
CA VAL A 354 -22.25 11.08 2.38
C VAL A 354 -21.84 11.70 1.03
N SER A 355 -21.72 13.03 1.00
CA SER A 355 -21.48 13.85 -0.19
C SER A 355 -20.24 13.43 -1.02
N PRO A 356 -20.29 13.47 -2.37
CA PRO A 356 -19.23 13.00 -3.25
C PRO A 356 -18.16 14.08 -3.51
N THR A 357 -17.21 14.28 -2.59
CA THR A 357 -16.01 15.07 -2.90
C THR A 357 -14.72 14.42 -2.36
N GLY A 358 -14.19 13.45 -3.11
CA GLY A 358 -12.77 13.07 -3.09
C GLY A 358 -12.47 11.60 -2.72
N ARG A 359 -11.73 10.90 -3.59
CA ARG A 359 -11.26 9.50 -3.40
C ARG A 359 -10.38 9.29 -2.16
N ASN A 360 -9.77 10.35 -1.61
CA ASN A 360 -8.90 10.32 -0.41
C ASN A 360 -9.53 10.96 0.83
N SER A 361 -10.84 11.21 0.80
CA SER A 361 -11.51 11.69 1.99
C SER A 361 -11.63 10.57 3.02
N GLY A 362 -11.71 10.89 4.32
CA GLY A 362 -11.98 9.89 5.38
C GLY A 362 -13.26 9.06 5.15
N TYR A 363 -14.06 9.43 4.14
CA TYR A 363 -15.30 8.81 3.73
C TYR A 363 -15.14 7.59 2.81
N SER A 364 -14.14 7.55 1.90
CA SER A 364 -13.86 6.34 1.12
C SER A 364 -13.38 5.21 2.02
N ILE A 365 -12.64 5.59 3.07
CA ILE A 365 -12.23 4.71 4.17
C ILE A 365 -13.48 4.26 4.93
N PHE A 366 -14.35 5.18 5.37
CA PHE A 366 -15.61 4.82 6.04
C PHE A 366 -16.42 3.80 5.24
N TRP A 367 -16.60 3.99 3.92
CA TRP A 367 -17.39 3.07 3.10
C TRP A 367 -16.70 1.72 2.85
N GLY A 368 -15.40 1.74 2.55
CA GLY A 368 -14.61 0.50 2.44
C GLY A 368 -14.71 -0.32 3.72
N SER A 369 -14.60 0.34 4.86
CA SER A 369 -14.74 -0.28 6.17
C SER A 369 -16.22 -0.64 6.46
N PHE A 370 -17.21 0.09 5.97
CA PHE A 370 -18.64 -0.23 6.12
C PHE A 370 -19.05 -1.49 5.35
N GLN A 371 -18.50 -1.68 4.15
CA GLN A 371 -18.63 -2.94 3.42
C GLN A 371 -17.97 -4.09 4.20
N GLU A 372 -16.83 -3.84 4.84
CA GLU A 372 -16.15 -4.79 5.73
C GLU A 372 -16.99 -5.13 6.98
N ILE A 373 -17.75 -4.18 7.54
CA ILE A 373 -18.72 -4.42 8.62
C ILE A 373 -19.75 -5.45 8.19
N PHE A 374 -20.45 -5.17 7.10
CA PHE A 374 -21.48 -6.09 6.63
C PHE A 374 -20.88 -7.45 6.35
N SER A 375 -19.64 -7.47 5.86
CA SER A 375 -18.88 -8.70 5.62
C SER A 375 -18.65 -9.53 6.89
N SER A 376 -18.29 -8.89 8.01
CA SER A 376 -17.75 -9.56 9.19
C SER A 376 -18.69 -9.61 10.40
N HIS A 377 -19.70 -8.75 10.47
CA HIS A 377 -20.51 -8.61 11.68
C HIS A 377 -21.56 -9.72 11.79
N PRO A 378 -21.64 -10.44 12.93
CA PRO A 378 -22.51 -11.61 13.05
C PRO A 378 -24.00 -11.26 13.14
N SER A 379 -24.35 -10.05 13.58
CA SER A 379 -25.74 -9.61 13.80
C SER A 379 -26.04 -8.34 13.02
N ILE A 380 -26.70 -8.53 11.88
CA ILE A 380 -27.21 -7.46 11.01
C ILE A 380 -28.71 -7.70 10.84
N VAL A 381 -29.53 -6.67 11.01
CA VAL A 381 -30.97 -6.71 10.81
C VAL A 381 -31.36 -5.64 9.79
N ILE A 382 -31.84 -6.07 8.63
CA ILE A 382 -32.37 -5.14 7.61
C ILE A 382 -33.87 -5.00 7.88
N VAL A 383 -34.32 -3.84 8.32
CA VAL A 383 -35.73 -3.54 8.63
C VAL A 383 -36.35 -2.75 7.48
N LEU A 384 -37.38 -3.32 6.84
CA LEU A 384 -38.21 -2.61 5.87
C LEU A 384 -39.61 -2.39 6.46
N ASP A 385 -39.91 -1.13 6.77
CA ASP A 385 -41.18 -0.70 7.36
C ASP A 385 -42.12 -0.22 6.25
N PHE A 386 -43.09 -1.03 5.86
CA PHE A 386 -44.11 -0.71 4.87
C PHE A 386 -45.29 0.01 5.52
N ASP A 387 -45.49 1.29 5.19
CA ASP A 387 -46.64 2.08 5.65
C ASP A 387 -47.51 2.44 4.43
N ILE A 388 -48.40 1.51 4.06
CA ILE A 388 -49.12 1.52 2.79
C ILE A 388 -50.55 2.00 3.02
N ALA A 389 -50.97 3.01 2.25
CA ALA A 389 -52.29 3.62 2.39
C ALA A 389 -53.47 2.73 1.94
N THR A 390 -53.20 1.64 1.23
CA THR A 390 -54.20 0.69 0.72
C THR A 390 -54.11 -0.65 1.45
N ALA A 391 -55.26 -1.26 1.73
CA ALA A 391 -55.34 -2.62 2.25
C ALA A 391 -54.55 -3.59 1.35
N THR A 392 -53.57 -4.27 1.92
CA THR A 392 -52.70 -5.24 1.22
C THR A 392 -52.14 -6.25 2.21
N SER A 393 -51.34 -7.20 1.74
CA SER A 393 -50.59 -8.15 2.57
C SER A 393 -49.11 -8.18 2.16
N LEU A 394 -48.23 -8.67 3.02
CA LEU A 394 -46.81 -8.85 2.69
C LEU A 394 -46.62 -9.72 1.44
N LYS A 395 -47.51 -10.67 1.17
CA LYS A 395 -47.47 -11.51 -0.04
C LYS A 395 -47.63 -10.71 -1.35
N GLU A 396 -48.34 -9.59 -1.31
CA GLU A 396 -48.62 -8.74 -2.48
C GLU A 396 -47.54 -7.69 -2.73
N ILE A 397 -46.77 -7.33 -1.71
CA ILE A 397 -45.65 -6.41 -1.82
C ILE A 397 -44.61 -6.95 -2.81
N ARG A 398 -43.95 -6.06 -3.56
CA ARG A 398 -42.90 -6.36 -4.54
C ARG A 398 -41.69 -5.48 -4.25
N ILE A 399 -40.56 -6.10 -3.93
CA ILE A 399 -39.31 -5.42 -3.56
C ILE A 399 -38.25 -5.85 -4.56
N ASN A 400 -37.77 -4.92 -5.37
CA ASN A 400 -36.59 -5.16 -6.20
C ASN A 400 -35.36 -5.06 -5.31
N ILE A 401 -34.53 -6.09 -5.21
CA ILE A 401 -33.31 -6.13 -4.38
C ILE A 401 -32.01 -6.08 -5.18
N LYS A 402 -32.03 -5.75 -6.48
CA LYS A 402 -30.82 -5.79 -7.32
C LYS A 402 -29.64 -5.01 -6.72
N GLU A 403 -29.88 -3.84 -6.12
CA GLU A 403 -28.83 -3.00 -5.54
C GLU A 403 -28.32 -3.53 -4.19
N VAL A 404 -29.11 -4.39 -3.56
CA VAL A 404 -28.80 -5.02 -2.27
C VAL A 404 -28.01 -6.32 -2.50
N VAL A 405 -28.16 -6.98 -3.65
CA VAL A 405 -27.46 -8.23 -3.98
C VAL A 405 -25.93 -8.15 -3.84
N PRO A 406 -25.23 -7.10 -4.33
CA PRO A 406 -23.79 -6.96 -4.11
C PRO A 406 -23.42 -6.90 -2.62
N ILE A 407 -24.22 -6.18 -1.82
CA ILE A 407 -23.99 -6.12 -0.38
C ILE A 407 -24.15 -7.50 0.22
N LEU A 408 -25.25 -8.19 -0.12
CA LEU A 408 -25.53 -9.55 0.35
C LEU A 408 -24.44 -10.54 -0.06
N SER A 409 -23.84 -10.41 -1.25
CA SER A 409 -22.80 -11.33 -1.73
C SER A 409 -21.44 -11.16 -1.03
N HIS A 410 -21.26 -10.11 -0.23
CA HIS A 410 -20.02 -9.85 0.52
C HIS A 410 -20.10 -10.24 2.02
N ILE A 411 -21.29 -10.51 2.56
CA ILE A 411 -21.52 -10.83 3.99
C ILE A 411 -20.95 -12.21 4.35
N SER A 412 -19.67 -12.39 4.64
CA SER A 412 -19.11 -13.72 4.91
C SER A 412 -19.62 -14.39 6.20
N SER A 413 -20.17 -13.62 7.15
CA SER A 413 -20.59 -14.08 8.48
C SER A 413 -22.12 -14.14 8.66
N TYR A 414 -22.83 -14.85 7.80
CA TYR A 414 -24.30 -14.83 7.73
C TYR A 414 -25.09 -15.43 8.91
N SER A 415 -24.46 -16.15 9.83
CA SER A 415 -25.20 -17.07 10.73
C SER A 415 -26.30 -16.41 11.57
N LYS A 416 -26.23 -15.10 11.84
CA LYS A 416 -27.29 -14.38 12.57
C LYS A 416 -27.81 -13.12 11.87
N ALA A 417 -27.47 -12.92 10.59
CA ALA A 417 -28.01 -11.82 9.81
C ALA A 417 -29.49 -12.12 9.42
N LYS A 418 -30.36 -11.13 9.61
CA LYS A 418 -31.81 -11.24 9.41
C LYS A 418 -32.32 -10.08 8.55
N ALA A 419 -33.38 -10.32 7.80
CA ALA A 419 -34.20 -9.25 7.23
C ALA A 419 -35.59 -9.31 7.86
N HIS A 420 -36.11 -8.16 8.24
CA HIS A 420 -37.32 -7.97 9.01
C HIS A 420 -38.24 -7.04 8.21
N PHE A 421 -39.38 -7.57 7.78
CA PHE A 421 -40.38 -6.83 7.03
C PHE A 421 -41.58 -6.58 7.94
N VAL A 422 -41.99 -5.32 8.06
CA VAL A 422 -43.13 -4.91 8.89
C VAL A 422 -44.10 -4.18 7.99
N LEU A 423 -45.35 -4.61 7.90
CA LEU A 423 -46.40 -3.95 7.14
C LEU A 423 -47.44 -3.35 8.09
N LYS A 424 -47.78 -2.09 7.86
CA LYS A 424 -48.91 -1.36 8.43
C LYS A 424 -49.75 -0.82 7.27
N CYS A 425 -51.03 -1.16 7.25
CA CYS A 425 -51.97 -0.62 6.26
C CYS A 425 -53.40 -0.56 6.83
N PRO A 426 -54.28 0.32 6.34
CA PRO A 426 -55.66 0.34 6.77
C PRO A 426 -56.42 -0.90 6.25
N TRP A 427 -57.27 -1.49 7.09
CA TRP A 427 -58.17 -2.60 6.74
C TRP A 427 -59.53 -2.36 7.40
N GLY A 428 -60.47 -1.82 6.61
CA GLY A 428 -61.73 -1.32 7.14
C GLY A 428 -61.50 -0.15 8.12
N ASN A 429 -61.97 -0.29 9.36
CA ASN A 429 -61.83 0.72 10.42
C ASN A 429 -60.63 0.46 11.36
N SER A 430 -59.74 -0.48 11.01
CA SER A 430 -58.59 -0.88 11.83
C SER A 430 -57.28 -0.79 11.04
N ILE A 431 -56.14 -0.72 11.74
CA ILE A 431 -54.81 -0.86 11.14
C ILE A 431 -54.45 -2.34 11.16
N HIS A 432 -54.24 -2.90 9.98
CA HIS A 432 -53.70 -4.24 9.80
C HIS A 432 -52.18 -4.21 9.97
N HIS A 433 -51.64 -5.20 10.68
CA HIS A 433 -50.21 -5.32 10.99
C HIS A 433 -49.72 -6.73 10.65
N GLU A 434 -48.75 -6.84 9.76
CA GLU A 434 -48.06 -8.08 9.44
C GLU A 434 -46.55 -7.93 9.66
N GLU A 435 -45.90 -8.99 10.11
CA GLU A 435 -44.47 -9.00 10.36
C GLU A 435 -43.87 -10.33 9.92
N VAL A 436 -42.76 -10.28 9.21
CA VAL A 436 -41.97 -11.46 8.83
C VAL A 436 -40.49 -11.19 9.06
N THR A 437 -39.82 -12.15 9.72
CA THR A 437 -38.36 -12.17 9.81
C THR A 437 -37.82 -13.36 9.03
N ILE A 438 -36.90 -13.10 8.10
CA ILE A 438 -36.20 -14.14 7.32
C ILE A 438 -34.72 -14.17 7.66
N SER A 439 -34.11 -15.35 7.52
CA SER A 439 -32.67 -15.50 7.56
C SER A 439 -32.03 -14.99 6.27
N VAL A 440 -31.00 -14.15 6.37
CA VAL A 440 -30.25 -13.68 5.19
C VAL A 440 -29.54 -14.85 4.50
N VAL A 441 -29.12 -15.88 5.26
CA VAL A 441 -28.57 -17.13 4.69
C VAL A 441 -29.57 -17.77 3.72
N GLU A 442 -30.83 -17.90 4.13
CA GLU A 442 -31.86 -18.57 3.35
C GLU A 442 -32.21 -17.77 2.09
N LEU A 443 -32.25 -16.44 2.22
CA LEU A 443 -32.43 -15.55 1.07
C LEU A 443 -31.30 -15.71 0.05
N ILE A 444 -30.05 -15.80 0.50
CA ILE A 444 -28.90 -15.88 -0.38
C ILE A 444 -28.77 -17.26 -1.03
N GLN A 445 -29.11 -18.33 -0.30
CA GLN A 445 -29.21 -19.67 -0.89
C GLN A 445 -30.28 -19.71 -1.98
N SER A 446 -31.42 -19.08 -1.76
CA SER A 446 -32.49 -18.93 -2.75
C SER A 446 -32.02 -18.10 -3.95
N LEU A 447 -31.31 -17.00 -3.69
CA LEU A 447 -30.76 -16.10 -4.69
C LEU A 447 -29.74 -16.82 -5.58
N PHE A 448 -28.88 -17.66 -5.00
CA PHE A 448 -27.94 -18.47 -5.76
C PHE A 448 -28.63 -19.33 -6.82
N LEU A 449 -29.73 -19.98 -6.44
CA LEU A 449 -30.50 -20.81 -7.37
C LEU A 449 -31.12 -19.96 -8.48
N LEU A 450 -31.75 -18.83 -8.13
CA LEU A 450 -32.33 -17.92 -9.12
C LEU A 450 -31.28 -17.40 -10.12
N LEU A 451 -30.13 -16.94 -9.63
CA LEU A 451 -29.03 -16.46 -10.48
C LEU A 451 -28.44 -17.59 -11.34
N SER A 452 -28.48 -18.83 -10.85
CA SER A 452 -28.06 -20.00 -11.62
C SER A 452 -29.06 -20.35 -12.74
N ASP A 453 -30.37 -20.21 -12.50
CA ASP A 453 -31.40 -20.37 -13.53
C ASP A 453 -31.29 -19.27 -14.59
N VAL A 454 -31.08 -18.01 -14.16
CA VAL A 454 -30.77 -16.87 -15.05
C VAL A 454 -29.57 -17.18 -15.93
N ARG A 455 -28.49 -17.72 -15.35
CA ARG A 455 -27.28 -18.13 -16.08
C ARG A 455 -27.59 -19.18 -17.15
N GLN A 456 -28.37 -20.20 -16.81
CA GLN A 456 -28.68 -21.31 -17.71
C GLN A 456 -29.57 -20.86 -18.86
N GLN A 457 -30.55 -19.99 -18.59
CA GLN A 457 -31.48 -19.52 -19.61
C GLN A 457 -30.87 -18.43 -20.50
N TRP A 458 -29.98 -17.58 -19.98
CA TRP A 458 -29.40 -16.43 -20.70
C TRP A 458 -27.86 -16.47 -20.77
N PRO A 459 -27.25 -17.53 -21.35
CA PRO A 459 -25.80 -17.67 -21.38
C PRO A 459 -25.09 -16.57 -22.19
N SER A 460 -25.76 -16.04 -23.22
CA SER A 460 -25.21 -14.98 -24.07
C SER A 460 -25.19 -13.61 -23.38
N GLU A 461 -26.09 -13.31 -22.44
CA GLU A 461 -26.09 -12.04 -21.71
C GLU A 461 -24.96 -11.99 -20.69
N MET A 462 -24.64 -13.13 -20.07
CA MET A 462 -23.44 -13.26 -19.22
C MET A 462 -22.15 -12.94 -19.98
N ALA A 463 -22.12 -13.19 -21.30
CA ALA A 463 -20.96 -12.95 -22.15
C ALA A 463 -20.98 -11.58 -22.86
N LYS A 464 -22.17 -11.10 -23.28
CA LYS A 464 -22.34 -9.88 -24.09
C LYS A 464 -22.66 -8.64 -23.27
N ALA A 465 -23.37 -8.78 -22.16
CA ALA A 465 -23.46 -7.68 -21.22
C ALA A 465 -22.08 -7.58 -20.57
N GLY A 466 -21.23 -6.72 -21.13
CA GLY A 466 -20.03 -6.18 -20.50
C GLY A 466 -20.30 -5.44 -19.18
N GLY A 467 -21.45 -5.68 -18.53
CA GLY A 467 -21.40 -6.35 -17.23
C GLY A 467 -21.48 -5.45 -16.02
N SER A 468 -21.94 -4.21 -16.15
CA SER A 468 -22.09 -3.34 -14.98
C SER A 468 -23.39 -3.55 -14.21
N GLN A 469 -24.43 -4.14 -14.80
CA GLN A 469 -25.77 -4.17 -14.20
C GLN A 469 -26.29 -5.59 -13.94
N LEU A 470 -26.82 -5.78 -12.73
CA LEU A 470 -27.61 -6.94 -12.33
C LEU A 470 -29.02 -6.89 -12.95
N PRO A 471 -29.68 -8.03 -13.18
CA PRO A 471 -31.11 -8.03 -13.49
C PRO A 471 -31.89 -7.42 -12.31
N ASP A 472 -33.09 -6.92 -12.58
CA ASP A 472 -34.04 -6.63 -11.50
C ASP A 472 -34.40 -7.96 -10.83
N ILE A 473 -34.28 -8.02 -9.50
CA ILE A 473 -34.48 -9.24 -8.72
C ILE A 473 -35.58 -8.98 -7.73
N TRP A 474 -36.73 -9.61 -7.91
CA TRP A 474 -37.94 -9.31 -7.16
C TRP A 474 -38.19 -10.35 -6.07
N LEU A 475 -38.46 -9.88 -4.86
CA LEU A 475 -39.01 -10.68 -3.75
C LEU A 475 -40.32 -10.07 -3.23
N ASN A 476 -41.15 -10.86 -2.57
CA ASN A 476 -42.33 -10.36 -1.87
C ASN A 476 -42.03 -9.96 -0.41
N GLY A 477 -42.97 -9.30 0.27
CA GLY A 477 -42.82 -8.93 1.68
C GLY A 477 -42.68 -10.11 2.66
N ASN A 478 -42.91 -11.35 2.22
CA ASN A 478 -42.61 -12.55 2.99
C ASN A 478 -41.17 -13.05 2.79
N GLY A 479 -40.34 -12.32 2.03
CA GLY A 479 -38.96 -12.71 1.76
C GLY A 479 -38.78 -13.77 0.68
N VAL A 480 -39.85 -14.13 -0.04
CA VAL A 480 -39.80 -15.17 -1.09
C VAL A 480 -39.45 -14.52 -2.42
N LEU A 481 -38.38 -15.00 -3.07
CA LEU A 481 -38.02 -14.60 -4.43
C LEU A 481 -39.14 -14.96 -5.40
N ILE A 482 -39.40 -14.07 -6.36
CA ILE A 482 -40.48 -14.22 -7.34
C ILE A 482 -39.88 -14.45 -8.73
N PHE A 483 -39.05 -13.53 -9.22
CA PHE A 483 -38.41 -13.64 -10.52
C PHE A 483 -37.20 -12.70 -10.62
N ALA A 484 -36.36 -12.94 -11.62
CA ALA A 484 -35.38 -11.97 -12.12
C ALA A 484 -35.76 -11.53 -13.53
N SER A 485 -35.58 -10.25 -13.86
CA SER A 485 -35.86 -9.74 -15.20
C SER A 485 -34.86 -8.69 -15.67
N TYR A 486 -34.66 -8.63 -16.99
CA TYR A 486 -34.10 -7.47 -17.64
C TYR A 486 -35.23 -6.72 -18.33
N PRO A 487 -35.42 -5.41 -18.04
CA PRO A 487 -36.45 -4.63 -18.71
C PRO A 487 -36.19 -4.60 -20.21
N ALA A 488 -37.26 -4.43 -21.00
CA ALA A 488 -37.13 -4.25 -22.44
C ALA A 488 -36.23 -3.04 -22.75
N SER A 489 -35.35 -3.20 -23.74
CA SER A 489 -34.55 -2.11 -24.30
C SER A 489 -34.99 -1.80 -25.73
N SER A 490 -34.43 -0.76 -26.34
CA SER A 490 -34.61 -0.49 -27.77
C SER A 490 -34.16 -1.66 -28.67
N HIS A 491 -33.36 -2.60 -28.15
CA HIS A 491 -32.75 -3.69 -28.91
C HIS A 491 -33.12 -5.09 -28.39
N SER A 492 -33.89 -5.19 -27.30
CA SER A 492 -34.25 -6.48 -26.71
C SER A 492 -35.64 -6.43 -26.06
N SER A 493 -36.41 -7.51 -26.24
CA SER A 493 -37.64 -7.72 -25.46
C SER A 493 -37.30 -7.90 -23.98
N GLU A 494 -38.28 -7.64 -23.10
CA GLU A 494 -38.18 -8.03 -21.69
C GLU A 494 -37.86 -9.53 -21.62
N ARG A 495 -36.92 -9.87 -20.74
CA ARG A 495 -36.60 -11.26 -20.42
C ARG A 495 -36.83 -11.48 -18.95
N ARG A 496 -37.46 -12.60 -18.61
CA ARG A 496 -37.86 -12.93 -17.24
C ARG A 496 -37.62 -14.41 -16.93
N VAL A 497 -37.03 -14.67 -15.77
CA VAL A 497 -36.84 -16.01 -15.19
C VAL A 497 -37.62 -16.07 -13.89
N GLU A 498 -38.66 -16.90 -13.85
CA GLU A 498 -39.42 -17.17 -12.63
C GLU A 498 -38.61 -17.99 -11.62
N TYR A 499 -38.76 -17.70 -10.34
CA TYR A 499 -38.15 -18.48 -9.26
C TYR A 499 -38.90 -19.81 -9.07
N ALA A 500 -38.40 -20.87 -9.71
CA ALA A 500 -39.02 -22.20 -9.70
C ALA A 500 -38.85 -22.97 -8.37
N HIS A 501 -38.14 -22.41 -7.39
CA HIS A 501 -37.75 -23.11 -6.16
C HIS A 501 -38.51 -22.67 -4.91
N GLY A 502 -39.52 -21.81 -5.04
CA GLY A 502 -40.29 -21.31 -3.89
C GLY A 502 -41.09 -22.37 -3.11
N ARG A 503 -41.19 -23.61 -3.61
CA ARG A 503 -41.82 -24.74 -2.92
C ARG A 503 -40.84 -25.67 -2.21
N LEU A 504 -39.53 -25.48 -2.41
CA LEU A 504 -38.50 -26.30 -1.80
C LEU A 504 -38.34 -25.91 -0.33
N THR A 505 -38.12 -26.91 0.52
CA THR A 505 -37.69 -26.70 1.90
C THR A 505 -36.26 -26.12 1.94
N PRO A 506 -35.85 -25.48 3.05
CA PRO A 506 -34.47 -24.96 3.18
C PRO A 506 -33.39 -26.02 2.93
N THR A 507 -33.63 -27.27 3.33
CA THR A 507 -32.71 -28.41 3.08
C THR A 507 -32.63 -28.76 1.59
N GLU A 508 -33.76 -28.76 0.88
CA GLU A 508 -33.79 -29.04 -0.56
C GLU A 508 -33.16 -27.91 -1.38
N ILE A 509 -33.37 -26.64 -0.99
CA ILE A 509 -32.69 -25.48 -1.57
C ILE A 509 -31.18 -25.67 -1.46
N ARG A 510 -30.68 -26.00 -0.26
CA ARG A 510 -29.26 -26.24 -0.01
C ARG A 510 -28.70 -27.38 -0.88
N ASN A 511 -29.37 -28.54 -0.88
CA ASN A 511 -28.93 -29.71 -1.65
C ASN A 511 -28.93 -29.45 -3.16
N ARG A 512 -29.93 -28.70 -3.66
CA ARG A 512 -29.97 -28.27 -5.06
C ARG A 512 -28.86 -27.29 -5.37
N GLY A 513 -28.56 -26.36 -4.45
CA GLY A 513 -27.47 -25.40 -4.57
C GLY A 513 -26.11 -26.07 -4.71
N TYR A 514 -25.80 -27.06 -3.87
CA TYR A 514 -24.56 -27.85 -4.01
C TYR A 514 -24.46 -28.51 -5.39
N ARG A 515 -25.53 -29.16 -5.87
CA ARG A 515 -25.54 -29.80 -7.19
C ARG A 515 -25.30 -28.80 -8.33
N MET A 516 -25.93 -27.62 -8.28
CA MET A 516 -25.73 -26.57 -9.29
C MET A 516 -24.31 -25.97 -9.22
N ALA A 517 -23.77 -25.79 -8.02
CA ALA A 517 -22.40 -25.30 -7.82
C ALA A 517 -21.35 -26.28 -8.35
N MET A 518 -21.56 -27.60 -8.18
CA MET A 518 -20.68 -28.63 -8.72
C MET A 518 -20.73 -28.70 -10.26
N ALA A 519 -21.93 -28.68 -10.84
CA ALA A 519 -22.11 -28.78 -12.29
C ALA A 519 -21.49 -27.60 -13.07
N THR A 520 -21.27 -26.46 -12.42
CA THR A 520 -20.82 -25.21 -13.06
C THR A 520 -19.32 -24.94 -12.89
N TYR A 521 -18.57 -25.81 -12.20
CA TYR A 521 -17.14 -25.62 -11.89
C TYR A 521 -16.20 -25.79 -13.10
N THR A 522 -16.58 -26.59 -14.09
CA THR A 522 -15.67 -27.09 -15.14
C THR A 522 -15.33 -26.09 -16.25
N THR A 523 -15.86 -24.85 -16.21
CA THR A 523 -15.75 -23.89 -17.33
C THR A 523 -15.11 -22.56 -16.94
N TYR A 524 -14.40 -22.51 -15.82
CA TYR A 524 -13.81 -21.27 -15.32
C TYR A 524 -12.50 -20.91 -16.06
N ASN A 525 -12.46 -19.74 -16.68
CA ASN A 525 -11.25 -19.18 -17.27
C ASN A 525 -10.91 -17.88 -16.53
N HIS A 526 -9.79 -17.83 -15.81
CA HIS A 526 -9.38 -16.72 -14.93
C HIS A 526 -9.11 -15.39 -15.67
N GLY A 527 -9.02 -15.40 -17.01
CA GLY A 527 -8.50 -14.28 -17.78
C GLY A 527 -9.51 -13.25 -18.33
N THR A 528 -10.82 -13.48 -18.25
CA THR A 528 -11.81 -12.55 -18.84
C THR A 528 -12.42 -11.62 -17.80
N SER A 529 -12.50 -10.31 -18.11
CA SER A 529 -13.23 -9.34 -17.29
C SER A 529 -14.67 -9.81 -17.12
N VAL A 530 -15.04 -10.15 -15.88
CA VAL A 530 -16.33 -10.76 -15.62
C VAL A 530 -17.36 -9.72 -15.15
N GLY A 531 -18.57 -9.77 -15.71
CA GLY A 531 -19.68 -8.91 -15.30
C GLY A 531 -20.15 -9.09 -13.86
N MET A 532 -20.81 -8.07 -13.32
CA MET A 532 -21.36 -7.95 -11.95
C MET A 532 -22.24 -9.14 -11.55
N LEU A 533 -23.09 -9.62 -12.46
CA LEU A 533 -23.94 -10.80 -12.26
C LEU A 533 -23.11 -12.02 -11.90
N TYR A 534 -22.08 -12.29 -12.69
CA TYR A 534 -21.24 -13.45 -12.47
C TYR A 534 -20.32 -13.26 -11.26
N LYS A 535 -19.83 -12.04 -10.98
CA LYS A 535 -19.13 -11.72 -9.73
C LYS A 535 -19.99 -12.04 -8.50
N CYS A 536 -21.24 -11.55 -8.46
CA CYS A 536 -22.17 -11.83 -7.37
C CYS A 536 -22.47 -13.34 -7.27
N TRP A 537 -22.70 -14.00 -8.42
CA TRP A 537 -22.94 -15.45 -8.47
C TRP A 537 -21.77 -16.25 -7.90
N ILE A 538 -20.52 -15.91 -8.26
CA ILE A 538 -19.31 -16.56 -7.73
C ILE A 538 -19.15 -16.31 -6.24
N GLN A 539 -19.34 -15.07 -5.80
CA GLN A 539 -19.20 -14.73 -4.38
C GLN A 539 -20.22 -15.51 -3.54
N ILE A 540 -21.49 -15.49 -3.94
CA ILE A 540 -22.55 -16.25 -3.27
C ILE A 540 -22.23 -17.75 -3.27
N ARG A 541 -21.76 -18.28 -4.41
CA ARG A 541 -21.32 -19.67 -4.52
C ARG A 541 -20.21 -19.98 -3.50
N GLY A 542 -19.17 -19.15 -3.48
CA GLY A 542 -18.01 -19.32 -2.62
C GLY A 542 -18.35 -19.23 -1.14
N LEU A 543 -19.34 -18.43 -0.75
CA LEU A 543 -19.71 -18.30 0.66
C LEU A 543 -20.55 -19.45 1.19
N HIS A 544 -21.40 -20.07 0.37
CA HIS A 544 -22.35 -21.08 0.84
C HIS A 544 -22.06 -22.51 0.38
N TYR A 545 -21.28 -22.67 -0.69
CA TYR A 545 -21.06 -23.97 -1.33
C TYR A 545 -19.56 -24.22 -1.55
N GLN A 546 -18.72 -23.66 -0.67
CA GLN A 546 -17.26 -23.75 -0.71
C GLN A 546 -16.76 -25.20 -0.62
N ASP A 547 -15.55 -25.45 -1.12
CA ASP A 547 -14.99 -26.78 -1.35
C ASP A 547 -14.82 -27.65 -0.10
N ARG A 548 -14.89 -27.08 1.12
CA ARG A 548 -14.75 -27.85 2.37
C ARG A 548 -15.83 -28.93 2.54
N ASP A 549 -17.01 -28.77 1.92
CA ASP A 549 -18.06 -29.79 1.91
C ASP A 549 -17.99 -30.73 0.69
N ARG A 550 -16.97 -30.64 -0.19
CA ARG A 550 -16.80 -31.61 -1.31
C ARG A 550 -16.74 -33.06 -0.83
N ASN A 551 -16.25 -33.29 0.38
CA ASN A 551 -16.12 -34.63 0.95
C ASN A 551 -17.44 -35.18 1.54
N ARG A 552 -18.54 -34.42 1.52
CA ARG A 552 -19.84 -34.82 2.09
C ARG A 552 -20.89 -35.23 1.06
N VAL A 553 -20.66 -34.95 -0.23
CA VAL A 553 -21.48 -35.42 -1.36
C VAL A 553 -20.75 -36.59 -2.00
#